data_AF-A0A2A5T1Q8-F1
#
_entry.id   AF-A0A2A5T1Q8-F1
#
_cell.length_a   1.000
_cell.length_b   1.000
_cell.length_c   1.000
_cell.angle_alpha   90.00
_cell.angle_beta   90.00
_cell.angle_gamma   90.00
#
_symmetry.space_group_name_H-M   'P 1'
#
loop_
_entity.id
_entity.type
_entity.pdbx_description
1 polymer ?
#
loop_
_entity_poly.entity_id
_entity_poly.type
_entity_poly.pdbx_seq_one_letter_code
_entity_poly.pdbx_strand_id
1 'polypeptide(L)' 'MDDKLCLFVIIGIDDACHKEMLAVVDRYRESKVSWLEVLS' A
#
# COMPACT_ATOMS: atom_id res chain seq x y z
N MET A 1 -8.48 -20.70 4.10
CA MET A 1 -7.83 -21.26 2.88
C MET A 1 -8.19 -20.42 1.65
N ASP A 2 -7.95 -19.11 1.71
CA ASP A 2 -7.51 -18.29 0.56
C ASP A 2 -6.87 -17.03 1.14
N ASP A 3 -5.91 -17.30 2.01
CA ASP A 3 -5.23 -16.34 2.85
C ASP A 3 -4.06 -15.77 2.06
N LYS A 4 -4.39 -15.13 0.93
CA LYS A 4 -3.40 -14.63 -0.02
C LYS A 4 -2.79 -13.34 0.54
N LEU A 5 -1.57 -13.49 1.05
CA LEU A 5 -0.68 -12.36 1.34
C LEU A 5 -0.53 -11.52 0.06
N CYS A 6 -0.79 -10.23 0.19
CA CYS A 6 -0.65 -9.25 -0.87
C CYS A 6 0.39 -8.22 -0.44
N LEU A 7 1.27 -7.88 -1.38
CA LEU A 7 2.19 -6.77 -1.20
C LEU A 7 1.50 -5.50 -1.67
N PHE A 8 1.27 -4.57 -0.74
CA PHE A 8 0.71 -3.27 -1.02
C PHE A 8 1.86 -2.28 -1.27
N VAL A 9 1.88 -1.68 -2.46
CA VAL A 9 2.92 -0.73 -2.87
C VAL A 9 2.26 0.61 -3.17
N ILE A 10 2.68 1.67 -2.48
CA ILE A 10 2.20 3.03 -2.70
C ILE A 10 3.27 3.81 -3.43
N ILE A 11 2.85 4.42 -4.53
CA ILE A 11 3.71 5.28 -5.35
C ILE A 11 3.10 6.67 -5.36
N GLY A 12 3.88 7.63 -4.88
CA GLY A 12 3.57 9.05 -4.93
C GLY A 12 4.13 9.69 -6.19
N ILE A 13 3.58 10.86 -6.51
CA ILE A 13 4.13 11.75 -7.52
C ILE A 13 4.21 13.13 -6.90
N ASP A 14 5.36 13.78 -6.98
CA ASP A 14 5.52 15.16 -6.52
C ASP A 14 5.12 16.18 -7.60
N ASP A 15 5.13 17.47 -7.25
CA ASP A 15 4.79 18.55 -8.19
C ASP A 15 5.74 18.62 -9.40
N ALA A 16 6.96 18.10 -9.30
CA ALA A 16 7.91 17.98 -10.42
C ALA A 16 7.69 16.72 -11.29
N CYS A 17 6.62 15.96 -11.06
CA CYS A 17 6.31 14.70 -11.74
C CYS A 17 7.33 13.57 -11.52
N HIS A 18 8.13 13.63 -10.46
CA HIS A 18 8.96 12.53 -10.03
C HIS A 18 8.13 11.50 -9.27
N LYS A 19 8.28 10.24 -9.67
CA LYS A 19 7.65 9.11 -8.99
C LYS A 19 8.55 8.64 -7.87
N GLU A 20 7.97 8.48 -6.69
CA GLU A 20 8.65 7.95 -5.51
C GLU A 20 7.84 6.84 -4.86
N MET A 21 8.53 5.86 -4.26
CA MET A 21 7.87 4.81 -3.50
C MET A 21 7.66 5.29 -2.07
N LEU A 22 6.40 5.51 -1.70
CA LEU A 22 6.04 6.07 -0.41
C LEU A 22 5.98 5.01 0.69
N ALA A 23 5.48 3.82 0.37
CA ALA A 23 5.38 2.72 1.33
C ALA A 23 5.27 1.36 0.65
N VAL A 24 5.77 0.32 1.33
CA VAL A 24 5.54 -1.08 0.99
C VAL A 24 5.09 -1.82 2.23
N VAL A 25 3.96 -2.51 2.14
CA VAL A 25 3.29 -3.14 3.26
C VAL A 25 2.80 -4.53 2.84
N ASP A 26 3.23 -5.59 3.51
CA ASP A 26 2.72 -6.93 3.27
C ASP A 26 1.52 -7.20 4.19
N ARG A 27 0.32 -7.35 3.61
CA ARG A 27 -0.90 -7.59 4.39
C ARG A 27 -1.90 -8.45 3.62
N TYR A 28 -2.97 -8.83 4.31
CA TYR A 28 -4.06 -9.57 3.70
C TYR A 28 -4.81 -8.74 2.66
N ARG A 29 -5.16 -9.40 1.57
CA ARG A 29 -5.93 -8.82 0.47
C ARG A 29 -7.21 -8.13 0.97
N GLU A 30 -7.36 -6.85 0.62
CA GLU A 30 -8.61 -6.08 0.67
C GLU A 30 -9.30 -5.92 2.05
N SER A 31 -8.57 -6.05 3.17
CA SER A 31 -9.12 -5.66 4.46
C SER A 31 -9.15 -4.14 4.61
N LYS A 32 -10.33 -3.55 4.89
CA LYS A 32 -10.47 -2.11 5.21
C LYS A 32 -9.53 -1.66 6.34
N VAL A 33 -9.21 -2.56 7.26
CA VAL A 33 -8.26 -2.31 8.35
C VAL A 33 -6.84 -2.06 7.80
N SER A 34 -6.42 -2.80 6.78
CA SER A 34 -5.09 -2.67 6.19
C SER A 34 -4.86 -1.33 5.51
N TRP A 35 -5.90 -0.71 4.96
CA TRP A 35 -5.81 0.61 4.33
C TRP A 35 -5.73 1.74 5.34
N LEU A 36 -6.43 1.61 6.48
CA LEU A 36 -6.35 2.58 7.57
C LEU A 36 -4.95 2.60 8.19
N GLU A 37 -4.33 1.44 8.42
CA GLU A 37 -2.95 1.39 8.96
C GLU A 37 -1.92 2.02 8.02
N VAL A 38 -2.20 2.05 6.72
CA VAL A 38 -1.32 2.64 5.71
C VAL A 38 -1.46 4.17 5.62
N LEU A 39 -2.64 4.71 5.91
CA LEU A 39 -2.98 6.12 5.74
C LEU A 39 -3.07 6.90 7.07
N SER A 40 -2.93 6.24 8.22
CA SER A 40 -2.92 6.85 9.56
C SER A 40 -1.53 7.30 9.95
#